data_AF-A0A2S6R0V7-F1
#
_entry.id   AF-A0A2S6R0V7-F1
#
_cell.length_a   1.000
_cell.length_b   1.000
_cell.length_c   1.000
_cell.angle_alpha   90.00
_cell.angle_beta   90.00
_cell.angle_gamma   90.00
#
_symmetry.space_group_name_H-M   'P 1'
#
loop_
_entity.id
_entity.type
_entity.pdbx_description
1 polymer ?
#
loop_
_entity_poly.entity_id
_entity_poly.type
_entity_poly.pdbx_seq_one_letter_code
_entity_poly.pdbx_strand_id
1 'polypeptide(L)'
;MFTRLPHYAFWLGVLIVVSANAVGAQQSAEQAESTDWLRSLAEGGTTEGQIMLLDQATQGSANAQYALGVMYSGGGIPRDMGEARRWYQAAAAQGHIAALESLRFLASDGDGAALYALGLLSRDGLGVPRDPEAARQAFFWGGKEGHILAHFAAADMLLDGLGGEVDELAASARYTQVLLLAQFALNLCTAEENAILEAPKRRATAQFWIGKLYLTGGGGLEQNAVEAARWFAGAANSGLDEAQYELGRLYVQGRGVPRDLSRALAWLEEAAAQGMTHAEKEIERITGPGGRQ
;
A
#
# COMPACT_ATOMS: atom_id res chain seq x y z
N MET A 1 12.77 -16.83 33.67
CA MET A 1 13.18 -17.02 32.27
C MET A 1 11.91 -17.25 31.48
N PHE A 2 11.31 -16.16 30.97
CA PHE A 2 10.01 -16.16 30.31
C PHE A 2 10.22 -16.38 28.81
N THR A 3 9.75 -17.49 28.26
CA THR A 3 9.50 -17.64 26.82
C THR A 3 7.99 -17.71 26.63
N ARG A 4 7.37 -16.55 26.35
CA ARG A 4 6.02 -16.49 25.79
C ARG A 4 6.14 -16.79 24.29
N LEU A 5 5.66 -17.96 23.87
CA LEU A 5 5.27 -18.23 22.49
C LEU A 5 3.97 -17.45 22.21
N PRO A 6 3.83 -16.69 21.11
CA PRO A 6 2.63 -15.92 20.89
C PRO A 6 1.52 -16.79 20.29
N HIS A 7 0.32 -16.66 20.86
CA HIS A 7 -0.92 -17.37 20.55
C HIS A 7 -1.53 -17.05 19.15
N TYR A 8 -0.74 -16.58 18.17
CA TYR A 8 -1.25 -16.12 16.86
C TYR A 8 -1.62 -17.25 15.87
N ALA A 9 -1.00 -18.43 15.99
CA ALA A 9 -1.25 -19.52 15.05
C ALA A 9 -2.65 -20.16 15.17
N PHE A 10 -3.32 -20.01 16.33
CA PHE A 10 -4.55 -20.75 16.60
C PHE A 10 -5.82 -20.07 16.09
N TRP A 11 -5.82 -18.74 15.92
CA TRP A 11 -6.99 -18.00 15.43
C TRP A 11 -7.02 -17.81 13.90
N LEU A 12 -5.86 -17.83 13.23
CA LEU A 12 -5.79 -17.77 11.76
C LEU A 12 -6.25 -19.06 11.07
N GLY A 13 -6.20 -20.21 11.75
CA GLY A 13 -6.60 -21.51 11.19
C GLY A 13 -8.12 -21.73 11.05
N VAL A 14 -8.95 -20.95 11.73
CA VAL A 14 -10.41 -21.19 11.79
C VAL A 14 -11.19 -20.48 10.67
N LEU A 15 -10.59 -19.48 10.01
CA LEU A 15 -11.27 -18.67 8.98
C LEU A 15 -11.23 -19.26 7.54
N ILE A 16 -10.54 -20.38 7.29
CA ILE A 16 -10.24 -20.84 5.91
C ILE A 16 -10.96 -22.14 5.49
N VAL A 17 -11.57 -22.90 6.40
CA VAL A 17 -11.79 -24.34 6.10
C VAL A 17 -13.17 -24.73 5.53
N VAL A 18 -14.22 -23.91 5.53
CA VAL A 18 -15.59 -24.47 5.36
C VAL A 18 -16.25 -24.37 3.97
N SER A 19 -15.68 -23.71 2.94
CA SER A 19 -16.33 -23.64 1.61
C SER A 19 -15.58 -24.23 0.41
N ALA A 20 -14.37 -24.77 0.58
CA ALA A 20 -13.49 -25.12 -0.55
C ALA A 20 -13.63 -26.56 -1.13
N ASN A 21 -14.31 -27.49 -0.47
CA ASN A 21 -13.99 -28.92 -0.67
C ASN A 21 -14.65 -29.65 -1.85
N ALA A 22 -15.58 -29.05 -2.62
CA ALA A 22 -16.24 -29.77 -3.72
C ALA A 22 -15.98 -29.18 -5.12
N VAL A 23 -15.80 -27.86 -5.24
CA VAL A 23 -15.47 -27.20 -6.52
C VAL A 23 -13.95 -27.17 -6.77
N GLY A 24 -13.15 -27.20 -5.70
CA GLY A 24 -11.69 -27.11 -5.77
C GLY A 24 -10.97 -28.31 -6.39
N ALA A 25 -11.56 -29.52 -6.38
CA ALA A 25 -10.89 -30.72 -6.88
C ALA A 25 -10.88 -30.85 -8.41
N GLN A 26 -11.82 -30.19 -9.10
CA GLN A 26 -11.93 -30.24 -10.56
C GLN A 26 -11.20 -29.06 -11.21
N GLN A 27 -11.20 -27.88 -10.56
CA GLN A 27 -10.35 -26.74 -10.93
C GLN A 27 -8.86 -27.00 -10.65
N SER A 28 -8.50 -27.74 -9.61
CA SER A 28 -7.09 -28.03 -9.29
C SER A 28 -6.41 -28.89 -10.35
N ALA A 29 -7.13 -29.78 -11.04
CA ALA A 29 -6.59 -30.61 -12.11
C ALA A 29 -6.35 -29.82 -13.41
N GLU A 30 -7.31 -28.98 -13.83
CA GLU A 30 -7.12 -28.08 -14.98
C GLU A 30 -6.08 -26.96 -14.70
N GLN A 31 -6.00 -26.48 -13.46
CA GLN A 31 -4.94 -25.55 -13.04
C GLN A 31 -3.57 -26.23 -12.96
N ALA A 32 -3.49 -27.50 -12.57
CA ALA A 32 -2.23 -28.26 -12.56
C ALA A 32 -1.67 -28.43 -13.98
N GLU A 33 -2.50 -28.82 -14.96
CA GLU A 33 -2.06 -28.91 -16.36
C GLU A 33 -1.72 -27.54 -16.97
N SER A 34 -2.47 -26.50 -16.63
CA SER A 34 -2.18 -25.12 -17.08
C SER A 34 -0.91 -24.53 -16.45
N THR A 35 -0.42 -25.06 -15.33
CA THR A 35 0.78 -24.53 -14.64
C THR A 35 2.04 -25.32 -14.97
N ASP A 36 1.92 -26.56 -15.46
CA ASP A 36 3.06 -27.41 -15.83
C ASP A 36 3.92 -26.81 -16.94
N TRP A 37 3.32 -26.20 -17.97
CA TRP A 37 4.08 -25.53 -19.04
C TRP A 37 4.75 -24.24 -18.56
N LEU A 38 4.12 -23.48 -17.65
CA LEU A 38 4.70 -22.27 -17.03
C LEU A 38 5.85 -22.63 -16.09
N ARG A 39 5.74 -23.73 -15.35
CA ARG A 39 6.80 -24.28 -14.50
C ARG A 39 7.97 -24.74 -15.36
N SER A 40 7.69 -25.44 -16.47
CA SER A 40 8.71 -25.83 -17.45
C SER A 40 9.40 -24.63 -18.10
N LEU A 41 8.70 -23.52 -18.34
CA LEU A 41 9.29 -22.27 -18.83
C LEU A 41 10.19 -21.59 -17.79
N ALA A 42 9.76 -21.55 -16.53
CA ALA A 42 10.55 -21.03 -15.42
C ALA A 42 11.81 -21.88 -15.17
N GLU A 43 11.70 -23.20 -15.29
CA GLU A 43 12.80 -24.17 -15.11
C GLU A 43 13.73 -24.25 -16.34
N GLY A 44 13.20 -24.01 -17.54
CA GLY A 44 13.95 -24.06 -18.81
C GLY A 44 14.90 -22.89 -19.02
N GLY A 45 14.76 -21.81 -18.24
CA GLY A 45 15.77 -20.74 -18.11
C GLY A 45 16.07 -19.94 -19.38
N THR A 46 15.25 -20.03 -20.44
CA THR A 46 15.48 -19.28 -21.69
C THR A 46 14.96 -17.85 -21.57
N THR A 47 15.71 -16.88 -22.09
CA THR A 47 15.31 -15.46 -22.09
C THR A 47 13.99 -15.23 -22.84
N GLU A 48 13.76 -15.95 -23.94
CA GLU A 48 12.50 -15.90 -24.69
C GLU A 48 11.31 -16.36 -23.84
N GLY A 49 11.49 -17.42 -23.05
CA GLY A 49 10.46 -17.91 -22.14
C GLY A 49 10.11 -16.92 -21.04
N GLN A 50 11.11 -16.24 -20.48
CA GLN A 50 10.90 -15.19 -19.47
C GLN A 50 10.18 -13.96 -20.04
N ILE A 51 10.52 -13.54 -21.26
CA ILE A 51 9.85 -12.43 -21.94
C ILE A 51 8.38 -12.77 -22.21
N MET A 52 8.11 -13.97 -22.73
CA MET A 52 6.74 -14.43 -22.97
C MET A 52 5.92 -14.52 -21.68
N LEU A 53 6.53 -15.01 -20.60
CA LEU A 53 5.89 -15.06 -19.29
C LEU A 53 5.54 -13.66 -18.78
N LEU A 54 6.48 -12.71 -18.89
CA LEU A 54 6.25 -11.32 -18.50
C LEU A 54 5.12 -10.69 -19.32
N ASP A 55 5.13 -10.87 -20.64
CA ASP A 55 4.08 -10.40 -21.53
C ASP A 55 2.70 -10.91 -21.09
N GLN A 56 2.55 -12.21 -20.87
CA GLN A 56 1.28 -12.79 -20.40
C GLN A 56 0.85 -12.27 -19.02
N ALA A 57 1.79 -12.10 -18.10
CA ALA A 57 1.48 -11.59 -16.78
C ALA A 57 1.00 -10.13 -16.85
N THR A 58 1.63 -9.31 -17.71
CA THR A 58 1.20 -7.93 -17.98
C THR A 58 -0.14 -7.84 -18.71
N GLN A 59 -0.49 -8.87 -19.49
CA GLN A 59 -1.81 -9.02 -20.10
C GLN A 59 -2.88 -9.51 -19.10
N GLY A 60 -2.50 -9.83 -17.86
CA GLY A 60 -3.43 -10.15 -16.78
C GLY A 60 -3.58 -11.64 -16.45
N SER A 61 -2.81 -12.53 -17.07
CA SER A 61 -2.92 -13.98 -16.79
C SER A 61 -2.55 -14.30 -15.34
N ALA A 62 -3.52 -14.72 -14.52
CA ALA A 62 -3.31 -15.06 -13.11
C ALA A 62 -2.23 -16.15 -12.92
N ASN A 63 -2.19 -17.14 -13.82
CA ASN A 63 -1.19 -18.21 -13.76
C ASN A 63 0.22 -17.68 -14.09
N ALA A 64 0.34 -16.81 -15.09
CA ALA A 64 1.63 -16.19 -15.44
C ALA A 64 2.11 -15.24 -14.33
N GLN A 65 1.19 -14.50 -13.72
CA GLN A 65 1.48 -13.65 -12.56
C GLN A 65 1.97 -14.50 -11.38
N TYR A 66 1.30 -15.59 -11.03
CA TYR A 66 1.79 -16.50 -9.99
C TYR A 66 3.18 -17.05 -10.30
N ALA A 67 3.41 -17.50 -11.54
CA ALA A 67 4.71 -18.01 -11.96
C ALA A 67 5.83 -16.96 -11.87
N LEU A 68 5.58 -15.70 -12.25
CA LEU A 68 6.52 -14.61 -11.99
C LEU A 68 6.79 -14.42 -10.51
N GLY A 69 5.76 -14.49 -9.66
CA GLY A 69 5.93 -14.43 -8.21
C GLY A 69 6.89 -15.50 -7.68
N VAL A 70 6.76 -16.74 -8.18
CA VAL A 70 7.66 -17.85 -7.85
C VAL A 70 9.08 -17.58 -8.35
N MET A 71 9.25 -17.05 -9.56
CA MET A 71 10.57 -16.69 -10.08
C MET A 71 11.26 -15.64 -9.20
N TYR A 72 10.56 -14.56 -8.82
CA TYR A 72 11.10 -13.54 -7.94
C TYR A 72 11.37 -14.04 -6.51
N SER A 73 10.70 -15.10 -6.07
CA SER A 73 10.98 -15.73 -4.76
C SER A 73 12.32 -16.49 -4.69
N GLY A 74 12.94 -16.78 -5.85
CA GLY A 74 14.24 -17.46 -5.95
C GLY A 74 14.40 -18.40 -7.15
N GLY A 75 13.46 -18.43 -8.09
CA GLY A 75 13.47 -19.30 -9.28
C GLY A 75 14.07 -18.64 -10.53
N GLY A 76 15.40 -18.55 -10.61
CA GLY A 76 16.09 -18.23 -11.87
C GLY A 76 16.23 -16.73 -12.24
N ILE A 77 15.75 -15.81 -11.40
CA ILE A 77 16.02 -14.36 -11.46
C ILE A 77 16.48 -13.85 -10.09
N PRO A 78 17.13 -12.67 -10.00
CA PRO A 78 17.51 -12.08 -8.72
C PRO A 78 16.31 -12.02 -7.78
N ARG A 79 16.50 -12.56 -6.57
CA ARG A 79 15.43 -12.67 -5.59
C ARG A 79 14.95 -11.29 -5.17
N ASP A 80 13.65 -11.06 -5.30
CA ASP A 80 12.95 -9.85 -4.86
C ASP A 80 11.60 -10.23 -4.25
N MET A 81 11.54 -10.23 -2.92
CA MET A 81 10.31 -10.61 -2.22
C MET A 81 9.20 -9.56 -2.33
N GLY A 82 9.55 -8.30 -2.63
CA GLY A 82 8.60 -7.21 -2.87
C GLY A 82 7.85 -7.43 -4.17
N GLU A 83 8.59 -7.68 -5.25
CA GLU A 83 8.01 -8.03 -6.56
C GLU A 83 7.25 -9.35 -6.51
N ALA A 84 7.80 -10.38 -5.84
CA ALA A 84 7.08 -11.64 -5.64
C ALA A 84 5.70 -11.42 -5.00
N ARG A 85 5.63 -10.59 -3.96
CA ARG A 85 4.37 -10.21 -3.30
C ARG A 85 3.39 -9.51 -4.24
N ARG A 86 3.86 -8.55 -5.04
CA ARG A 86 3.03 -7.80 -5.99
C ARG A 86 2.36 -8.75 -6.97
N TRP A 87 3.13 -9.69 -7.52
CA TRP A 87 2.63 -10.69 -8.44
C TRP A 87 1.67 -11.70 -7.77
N TYR A 88 1.99 -12.16 -6.56
CA TYR A 88 1.08 -13.01 -5.79
C TYR A 88 -0.24 -12.29 -5.48
N GLN A 89 -0.21 -11.01 -5.13
CA GLN A 89 -1.40 -10.20 -4.89
C GLN A 89 -2.25 -10.06 -6.16
N ALA A 90 -1.64 -9.78 -7.31
CA ALA A 90 -2.35 -9.67 -8.58
C ALA A 90 -3.04 -10.98 -8.98
N ALA A 91 -2.35 -12.11 -8.83
CA ALA A 91 -2.92 -13.43 -9.10
C ALA A 91 -4.01 -13.80 -8.08
N ALA A 92 -3.77 -13.56 -6.78
CA ALA A 92 -4.73 -13.85 -5.71
C ALA A 92 -6.01 -13.02 -5.85
N ALA A 93 -5.93 -11.77 -6.28
CA ALA A 93 -7.09 -10.92 -6.56
C ALA A 93 -8.03 -11.49 -7.64
N GLN A 94 -7.51 -12.38 -8.48
CA GLN A 94 -8.27 -13.10 -9.51
C GLN A 94 -8.75 -14.48 -9.06
N GLY A 95 -8.54 -14.85 -7.78
CA GLY A 95 -8.93 -16.15 -7.22
C GLY A 95 -7.88 -17.25 -7.35
N HIS A 96 -6.63 -16.92 -7.72
CA HIS A 96 -5.56 -17.92 -7.82
C HIS A 96 -5.16 -18.44 -6.42
N ILE A 97 -5.51 -19.69 -6.13
CA ILE A 97 -5.39 -20.29 -4.79
C ILE A 97 -3.94 -20.36 -4.31
N ALA A 98 -3.01 -20.88 -5.14
CA ALA A 98 -1.61 -21.01 -4.73
C ALA A 98 -0.91 -19.65 -4.51
N ALA A 99 -1.42 -18.58 -5.16
CA ALA A 99 -0.90 -17.23 -4.94
C ALA A 99 -1.38 -16.68 -3.61
N LEU A 100 -2.65 -16.92 -3.26
CA LEU A 100 -3.21 -16.60 -1.96
C LEU A 100 -2.50 -17.35 -0.82
N GLU A 101 -2.19 -18.63 -1.02
CA GLU A 101 -1.41 -19.42 -0.06
C GLU A 101 0.02 -18.89 0.10
N SER A 102 0.65 -18.46 -1.00
CA SER A 102 1.97 -17.82 -0.95
C SER A 102 1.94 -16.52 -0.14
N LEU A 103 0.89 -15.69 -0.28
CA LEU A 103 0.70 -14.50 0.56
C LEU A 103 0.50 -14.86 2.03
N ARG A 104 -0.31 -15.89 2.33
CA ARG A 104 -0.54 -16.36 3.71
C ARG A 104 0.74 -16.89 4.35
N PHE A 105 1.57 -17.58 3.57
CA PHE A 105 2.87 -18.04 4.02
C PHE A 105 3.78 -16.85 4.40
N LEU A 106 3.89 -15.85 3.52
CA LEU A 106 4.67 -14.63 3.82
C LEU A 106 4.13 -13.88 5.05
N ALA A 107 2.80 -13.77 5.17
CA ALA A 107 2.17 -13.16 6.34
C ALA A 107 2.49 -13.94 7.63
N SER A 108 2.54 -15.28 7.57
CA SER A 108 2.91 -16.11 8.72
C SER A 108 4.37 -15.98 9.14
N ASP A 109 5.24 -15.54 8.23
CA ASP A 109 6.65 -15.22 8.50
C ASP A 109 6.85 -13.80 9.06
N GLY A 110 5.75 -13.09 9.36
CA GLY A 110 5.77 -11.72 9.89
C GLY A 110 5.84 -10.64 8.82
N ASP A 111 5.55 -10.97 7.56
CA ASP A 111 5.58 -9.95 6.51
C ASP A 111 4.35 -9.03 6.55
N GLY A 112 4.56 -7.83 7.10
CA GLY A 112 3.51 -6.82 7.23
C GLY A 112 2.90 -6.35 5.90
N ALA A 113 3.65 -6.40 4.79
CA ALA A 113 3.13 -6.07 3.47
C ALA A 113 2.25 -7.20 2.90
N ALA A 114 2.57 -8.45 3.21
CA ALA A 114 1.69 -9.58 2.87
C ALA A 114 0.37 -9.51 3.68
N LEU A 115 0.44 -9.18 4.97
CA LEU A 115 -0.73 -8.92 5.81
C LEU A 115 -1.58 -7.77 5.25
N TYR A 116 -0.94 -6.70 4.79
CA TYR A 116 -1.62 -5.61 4.10
C TYR A 116 -2.34 -6.08 2.83
N ALA A 117 -1.65 -6.84 1.97
CA ALA A 117 -2.25 -7.37 0.74
C ALA A 117 -3.46 -8.25 1.03
N LEU A 118 -3.36 -9.18 1.99
CA LEU A 118 -4.48 -10.02 2.44
C LEU A 118 -5.64 -9.18 2.97
N GLY A 119 -5.34 -8.12 3.74
CA GLY A 119 -6.35 -7.20 4.23
C GLY A 119 -7.13 -6.51 3.10
N LEU A 120 -6.45 -6.06 2.04
CA LEU A 120 -7.10 -5.48 0.86
C LEU A 120 -7.99 -6.50 0.15
N LEU A 121 -7.49 -7.72 -0.08
CA LEU A 121 -8.24 -8.79 -0.74
C LEU A 121 -9.55 -9.09 0.01
N SER A 122 -9.48 -9.25 1.35
CA SER A 122 -10.64 -9.53 2.18
C SER A 122 -11.59 -8.33 2.29
N ARG A 123 -11.08 -7.09 2.37
CA ARG A 123 -11.92 -5.89 2.50
C ARG A 123 -12.79 -5.69 1.26
N ASP A 124 -12.18 -5.88 0.09
CA ASP A 124 -12.77 -5.56 -1.21
C ASP A 124 -13.41 -6.79 -1.88
N GLY A 125 -13.18 -8.00 -1.34
CA GLY A 125 -13.72 -9.25 -1.89
C GLY A 125 -13.06 -9.66 -3.20
N LEU A 126 -11.76 -9.41 -3.34
CA LEU A 126 -10.99 -9.68 -4.57
C LEU A 126 -10.40 -11.09 -4.50
N GLY A 127 -10.94 -12.01 -5.30
CA GLY A 127 -10.50 -13.41 -5.35
C GLY A 127 -10.78 -14.23 -4.09
N VAL A 128 -11.27 -13.59 -3.02
CA VAL A 128 -11.75 -14.18 -1.77
C VAL A 128 -13.10 -13.55 -1.42
N PRO A 129 -13.98 -14.25 -0.68
CA PRO A 129 -15.19 -13.64 -0.17
C PRO A 129 -14.90 -12.39 0.66
N ARG A 130 -15.72 -11.36 0.50
CA ARG A 130 -15.60 -10.11 1.27
C ARG A 130 -15.78 -10.40 2.76
N ASP A 131 -14.75 -10.09 3.54
CA ASP A 131 -14.71 -10.23 4.99
C ASP A 131 -14.01 -9.02 5.63
N PRO A 132 -14.79 -8.00 6.04
CA PRO A 132 -14.26 -6.81 6.69
C PRO A 132 -13.62 -7.08 8.06
N GLU A 133 -14.03 -8.13 8.78
CA GLU A 133 -13.44 -8.46 10.07
C GLU A 133 -12.04 -9.05 9.89
N ALA A 134 -11.91 -10.01 8.97
CA ALA A 134 -10.61 -10.56 8.59
C ALA A 134 -9.68 -9.46 8.04
N ALA A 135 -10.20 -8.53 7.24
CA ALA A 135 -9.43 -7.39 6.75
C ALA A 135 -8.93 -6.49 7.89
N ARG A 136 -9.81 -6.15 8.84
CA ARG A 136 -9.45 -5.34 10.02
C ARG A 136 -8.33 -6.01 10.83
N GLN A 137 -8.41 -7.33 11.03
CA GLN A 137 -7.38 -8.10 11.72
C GLN A 137 -6.06 -8.14 10.93
N ALA A 138 -6.12 -8.35 9.62
CA ALA A 138 -4.93 -8.38 8.77
C ALA A 138 -4.19 -7.03 8.78
N PHE A 139 -4.90 -5.90 8.65
CA PHE A 139 -4.29 -4.58 8.77
C PHE A 139 -3.76 -4.30 10.18
N PHE A 140 -4.44 -4.78 11.22
CA PHE A 140 -3.96 -4.64 12.58
C PHE A 140 -2.58 -5.28 12.76
N TRP A 141 -2.45 -6.55 12.36
CA TRP A 141 -1.19 -7.28 12.45
C TRP A 141 -0.13 -6.71 11.51
N GLY A 142 -0.50 -6.37 10.27
CA GLY A 142 0.44 -5.73 9.35
C GLY A 142 1.01 -4.41 9.90
N GLY A 143 0.17 -3.62 10.56
CA GLY A 143 0.62 -2.39 11.24
C GLY A 143 1.47 -2.65 12.49
N LYS A 144 1.30 -3.79 13.17
CA LYS A 144 2.15 -4.21 14.30
C LYS A 144 3.53 -4.68 13.84
N GLU A 145 3.63 -5.26 12.65
CA GLU A 145 4.89 -5.57 11.97
C GLU A 145 5.56 -4.33 11.35
N GLY A 146 5.03 -3.13 11.62
CA GLY A 146 5.63 -1.86 11.17
C GLY A 146 5.22 -1.42 9.76
N HIS A 147 4.33 -2.14 9.07
CA HIS A 147 3.89 -1.74 7.73
C HIS A 147 2.96 -0.52 7.79
N ILE A 148 3.46 0.62 7.32
CA ILE A 148 2.80 1.92 7.52
C ILE A 148 1.41 2.01 6.89
N LEU A 149 1.22 1.45 5.68
CA LEU A 149 -0.08 1.46 5.01
C LEU A 149 -1.08 0.53 5.67
N ALA A 150 -0.61 -0.55 6.32
CA ALA A 150 -1.49 -1.42 7.10
C ALA A 150 -1.94 -0.71 8.37
N HIS A 151 -1.04 0.02 9.02
CA HIS A 151 -1.38 0.83 10.18
C HIS A 151 -2.42 1.91 9.84
N PHE A 152 -2.24 2.60 8.72
CA PHE A 152 -3.19 3.60 8.21
C PHE A 152 -4.54 2.96 7.84
N ALA A 153 -4.54 1.85 7.08
CA ALA A 153 -5.76 1.15 6.70
C ALA A 153 -6.55 0.62 7.90
N ALA A 154 -5.87 0.14 8.95
CA ALA A 154 -6.52 -0.25 10.20
C ALA A 154 -7.23 0.93 10.89
N ALA A 155 -6.65 2.14 10.82
CA ALA A 155 -7.27 3.35 11.36
C ALA A 155 -8.50 3.76 10.55
N ASP A 156 -8.41 3.73 9.22
CA ASP A 156 -9.54 4.01 8.33
C ASP A 156 -10.72 3.05 8.60
N MET A 157 -10.44 1.75 8.77
CA MET A 157 -11.50 0.77 9.09
C MET A 157 -12.20 1.00 10.43
N LEU A 158 -11.50 1.60 11.41
CA LEU A 158 -12.09 1.98 12.70
C LEU A 158 -12.98 3.21 12.58
N LEU A 159 -12.60 4.20 11.76
CA LEU A 159 -13.47 5.36 11.47
C LEU A 159 -14.70 4.95 10.69
N ASP A 160 -14.54 4.06 9.71
CA ASP A 160 -15.63 3.65 8.82
C ASP A 160 -16.55 2.59 9.45
N GLY A 161 -16.21 2.03 10.63
CA GLY A 161 -16.97 0.94 11.25
C GLY A 161 -16.96 -0.35 10.41
N LEU A 162 -15.93 -0.56 9.60
CA LEU A 162 -15.83 -1.76 8.75
C LEU A 162 -15.26 -2.93 9.55
N GLY A 163 -16.05 -3.99 9.73
CA GLY A 163 -15.63 -5.17 10.53
C GLY A 163 -15.73 -4.98 12.03
N GLY A 164 -16.60 -4.07 12.50
CA GLY A 164 -16.87 -3.81 13.92
C GLY A 164 -17.42 -2.41 14.15
N GLU A 165 -17.59 -1.99 15.40
CA GLU A 165 -18.09 -0.64 15.71
C GLU A 165 -17.10 0.47 15.32
N VAL A 166 -17.63 1.69 15.18
CA VAL A 166 -16.86 2.91 14.96
C VAL A 166 -16.09 3.27 16.22
N ASP A 167 -14.79 3.52 16.11
CA ASP A 167 -13.92 3.88 17.23
C ASP A 167 -12.92 4.98 16.82
N GLU A 168 -13.35 6.23 16.99
CA GLU A 168 -12.56 7.43 16.64
C GLU A 168 -11.31 7.57 17.51
N LEU A 169 -11.38 7.16 18.78
CA LEU A 169 -10.25 7.25 19.71
C LEU A 169 -9.14 6.28 19.30
N ALA A 170 -9.49 5.03 19.00
CA ALA A 170 -8.53 4.05 18.52
C ALA A 170 -7.98 4.41 17.13
N ALA A 171 -8.81 4.97 16.23
CA ALA A 171 -8.32 5.47 14.95
C ALA A 171 -7.31 6.62 15.14
N SER A 172 -7.62 7.59 15.99
CA SER A 172 -6.73 8.72 16.34
C SER A 172 -5.39 8.25 16.92
N ALA A 173 -5.43 7.27 17.84
CA ALA A 173 -4.23 6.66 18.41
C ALA A 173 -3.36 5.94 17.36
N ARG A 174 -3.97 5.36 16.32
CA ARG A 174 -3.26 4.73 15.21
C ARG A 174 -2.65 5.72 14.24
N TYR A 175 -3.37 6.77 13.84
CA TYR A 175 -2.75 7.80 13.00
C TYR A 175 -1.54 8.41 13.70
N THR A 176 -1.60 8.61 15.02
CA THR A 176 -0.43 9.06 15.80
C THR A 176 0.78 8.12 15.66
N GLN A 177 0.57 6.81 15.62
CA GLN A 177 1.65 5.85 15.37
C GLN A 177 2.19 5.95 13.94
N VAL A 178 1.32 6.16 12.93
CA VAL A 178 1.75 6.42 11.54
C VAL A 178 2.64 7.65 11.46
N LEU A 179 2.23 8.75 12.10
CA LEU A 179 2.98 10.01 12.15
C LEU A 179 4.38 9.78 12.74
N LEU A 180 4.45 9.14 13.90
CA LEU A 180 5.72 8.83 14.58
C LEU A 180 6.63 7.96 13.73
N LEU A 181 6.08 6.91 13.09
CA LEU A 181 6.85 6.03 12.21
C LEU A 181 7.41 6.77 10.99
N ALA A 182 6.59 7.63 10.36
CA ALA A 182 7.00 8.39 9.19
C ALA A 182 8.06 9.44 9.53
N GLN A 183 7.85 10.20 10.62
CA GLN A 183 8.78 11.19 11.12
C GLN A 183 10.13 10.56 11.48
N PHE A 184 10.11 9.42 12.19
CA PHE A 184 11.31 8.67 12.49
C PHE A 184 12.03 8.20 11.22
N ALA A 185 11.31 7.65 10.24
CA ALA A 185 11.89 7.22 8.97
C ALA A 185 12.51 8.37 8.16
N LEU A 186 12.01 9.59 8.33
CA LEU A 186 12.55 10.80 7.71
C LEU A 186 13.59 11.51 8.60
N ASN A 187 13.93 10.95 9.76
CA ASN A 187 14.80 11.54 10.79
C ASN A 187 14.36 12.94 11.26
N LEU A 188 13.05 13.18 11.30
CA LEU A 188 12.46 14.42 11.79
C LEU A 188 11.94 14.17 13.22
N CYS A 189 12.60 14.72 14.24
CA CYS A 189 12.13 14.61 15.63
C CYS A 189 11.38 15.88 16.04
N THR A 190 10.04 15.81 16.12
CA THR A 190 9.19 16.90 16.64
C THR A 190 8.08 16.34 17.54
N ALA A 191 8.38 16.17 18.82
CA ALA A 191 7.42 15.69 19.82
C ALA A 191 6.23 16.65 20.05
N GLU A 192 6.38 17.94 19.71
CA GLU A 192 5.38 18.99 19.93
C GLU A 192 4.23 18.98 18.89
N GLU A 193 4.46 18.41 17.70
CA GLU A 193 3.44 18.31 16.63
C GLU A 193 2.36 17.25 16.93
N ASN A 194 2.62 16.36 17.89
CA ASN A 194 1.65 15.35 18.36
C ASN A 194 0.64 15.90 19.38
N ALA A 195 0.31 17.19 19.29
CA ALA A 195 -0.78 17.83 20.01
C ALA A 195 -2.08 16.99 19.95
N ILE A 196 -3.04 17.27 20.82
CA ILE A 196 -4.36 16.63 20.79
C ILE A 196 -5.10 17.11 19.53
N LEU A 197 -4.82 16.45 18.40
CA LEU A 197 -5.52 16.60 17.14
C LEU A 197 -6.70 15.63 17.10
N GLU A 198 -7.82 16.11 16.58
CA GLU A 198 -8.98 15.30 16.24
C GLU A 198 -8.63 14.27 15.14
N ALA A 199 -9.35 13.14 15.12
CA ALA A 199 -9.08 12.04 14.20
C ALA A 199 -9.02 12.48 12.70
N PRO A 200 -9.93 13.35 12.19
CA PRO A 200 -9.84 13.81 10.80
C PRO A 200 -8.56 14.60 10.49
N LYS A 201 -8.12 15.48 11.41
CA LYS A 201 -6.87 16.23 11.25
C LYS A 201 -5.67 15.29 11.25
N ARG A 202 -5.63 14.32 12.17
CA ARG A 202 -4.55 13.31 12.18
C ARG A 202 -4.52 12.48 10.92
N ARG A 203 -5.68 12.12 10.37
CA ARG A 203 -5.77 11.40 9.09
C ARG A 203 -5.13 12.22 7.97
N ALA A 204 -5.45 13.50 7.87
CA ALA A 204 -4.85 14.40 6.86
C ALA A 204 -3.33 14.54 7.04
N THR A 205 -2.84 14.75 8.27
CA THR A 205 -1.41 14.81 8.55
C THR A 205 -0.72 13.48 8.23
N ALA A 206 -1.34 12.34 8.54
CA ALA A 206 -0.79 11.02 8.22
C ALA A 206 -0.71 10.79 6.70
N GLN A 207 -1.74 11.21 5.94
CA GLN A 207 -1.71 11.19 4.48
C GLN A 207 -0.55 12.03 3.92
N PHE A 208 -0.32 13.23 4.46
CA PHE A 208 0.81 14.07 4.07
C PHE A 208 2.16 13.35 4.27
N TRP A 209 2.39 12.78 5.46
CA TRP A 209 3.64 12.09 5.74
C TRP A 209 3.83 10.81 4.91
N ILE A 210 2.76 10.06 4.62
CA ILE A 210 2.82 8.95 3.66
C ILE A 210 3.24 9.48 2.27
N GLY A 211 2.69 10.62 1.83
CA GLY A 211 3.12 11.27 0.59
C GLY A 211 4.61 11.63 0.59
N LYS A 212 5.14 12.14 1.71
CA LYS A 212 6.58 12.41 1.86
C LYS A 212 7.42 11.14 1.77
N LEU A 213 7.00 10.05 2.42
CA LEU A 213 7.70 8.77 2.33
C LEU A 213 7.75 8.24 0.90
N TYR A 214 6.66 8.34 0.13
CA TYR A 214 6.68 8.00 -1.29
C TYR A 214 7.59 8.91 -2.12
N LEU A 215 7.69 10.21 -1.82
CA LEU A 215 8.63 11.09 -2.54
C LEU A 215 10.09 10.76 -2.29
N THR A 216 10.42 10.24 -1.11
CA THR A 216 11.80 9.98 -0.68
C THR A 216 12.19 8.49 -0.72
N GLY A 217 11.24 7.57 -0.92
CA GLY A 217 11.46 6.13 -0.77
C GLY A 217 11.72 5.72 0.69
N GLY A 218 11.04 6.35 1.65
CA GLY A 218 11.22 6.13 3.09
C GLY A 218 10.29 5.06 3.67
N GLY A 219 10.63 4.51 4.84
CA GLY A 219 9.72 3.62 5.59
C GLY A 219 9.39 2.29 4.89
N GLY A 220 10.29 1.81 4.02
CA GLY A 220 10.08 0.60 3.22
C GLY A 220 9.22 0.79 1.97
N LEU A 221 8.83 2.02 1.64
CA LEU A 221 8.13 2.35 0.40
C LEU A 221 9.12 2.66 -0.72
N GLU A 222 8.81 2.24 -1.94
CA GLU A 222 9.55 2.64 -3.12
C GLU A 222 9.24 4.10 -3.50
N GLN A 223 10.24 4.79 -4.03
CA GLN A 223 10.07 6.16 -4.48
C GLN A 223 9.05 6.22 -5.63
N ASN A 224 7.93 6.91 -5.43
CA ASN A 224 6.88 7.04 -6.42
C ASN A 224 6.19 8.42 -6.31
N ALA A 225 6.44 9.28 -7.29
CA ALA A 225 5.87 10.62 -7.31
C ALA A 225 4.36 10.65 -7.61
N VAL A 226 3.84 9.66 -8.35
CA VAL A 226 2.42 9.56 -8.67
C VAL A 226 1.63 9.24 -7.39
N GLU A 227 2.10 8.26 -6.63
CA GLU A 227 1.50 7.92 -5.32
C GLU A 227 1.64 9.08 -4.34
N ALA A 228 2.80 9.73 -4.27
CA ALA A 228 2.96 10.91 -3.43
C ALA A 228 1.92 12.01 -3.75
N ALA A 229 1.73 12.33 -5.03
CA ALA A 229 0.74 13.32 -5.46
C ALA A 229 -0.69 12.93 -5.05
N ARG A 230 -1.04 11.64 -5.12
CA ARG A 230 -2.33 11.11 -4.68
C ARG A 230 -2.54 11.30 -3.18
N TRP A 231 -1.53 10.99 -2.36
CA TRP A 231 -1.60 11.16 -0.91
C TRP A 231 -1.66 12.63 -0.51
N PHE A 232 -0.87 13.51 -1.16
CA PHE A 232 -0.97 14.94 -0.94
C PHE A 232 -2.33 15.50 -1.35
N ALA A 233 -2.93 15.02 -2.44
CA ALA A 233 -4.28 15.45 -2.81
C ALA A 233 -5.32 15.11 -1.74
N GLY A 234 -5.24 13.93 -1.12
CA GLY A 234 -6.11 13.58 0.01
C GLY A 234 -5.98 14.54 1.21
N ALA A 235 -4.74 14.82 1.60
CA ALA A 235 -4.44 15.73 2.70
C ALA A 235 -4.79 17.19 2.37
N ALA A 236 -4.52 17.65 1.15
CA ALA A 236 -4.82 18.99 0.67
C ALA A 236 -6.33 19.24 0.61
N ASN A 237 -7.12 18.26 0.15
CA ASN A 237 -8.58 18.33 0.17
C ASN A 237 -9.15 18.38 1.60
N SER A 238 -8.38 17.94 2.60
CA SER A 238 -8.74 18.05 4.02
C SER A 238 -8.30 19.40 4.63
N GLY A 239 -7.74 20.31 3.81
CA GLY A 239 -7.33 21.66 4.20
C GLY A 239 -5.91 21.77 4.77
N LEU A 240 -5.09 20.72 4.69
CA LEU A 240 -3.72 20.77 5.21
C LEU A 240 -2.82 21.61 4.29
N ASP A 241 -2.32 22.74 4.80
CA ASP A 241 -1.54 23.72 4.05
C ASP A 241 -0.21 23.16 3.54
N GLU A 242 0.50 22.33 4.32
CA GLU A 242 1.74 21.71 3.83
C GLU A 242 1.49 20.77 2.64
N ALA A 243 0.34 20.07 2.63
CA ALA A 243 -0.04 19.21 1.52
C ALA A 243 -0.47 20.00 0.29
N GLN A 244 -1.22 21.09 0.46
CA GLN A 244 -1.58 22.01 -0.62
C GLN A 244 -0.32 22.55 -1.30
N TYR A 245 0.65 23.01 -0.51
CA TYR A 245 1.93 23.50 -1.02
C TYR A 245 2.73 22.43 -1.78
N GLU A 246 2.90 21.24 -1.20
CA GLU A 246 3.65 20.16 -1.87
C GLU A 246 2.95 19.71 -3.15
N LEU A 247 1.62 19.60 -3.17
CA LEU A 247 0.86 19.29 -4.38
C LEU A 247 1.03 20.38 -5.45
N GLY A 248 0.97 21.65 -5.06
CA GLY A 248 1.25 22.78 -5.95
C GLY A 248 2.63 22.67 -6.60
N ARG A 249 3.66 22.34 -5.82
CA ARG A 249 5.02 22.13 -6.32
C ARG A 249 5.12 20.96 -7.30
N LEU A 250 4.42 19.85 -7.06
CA LEU A 250 4.40 18.72 -7.99
C LEU A 250 3.80 19.13 -9.36
N TYR A 251 2.74 19.94 -9.37
CA TYR A 251 2.16 20.49 -10.59
C TYR A 251 3.08 21.50 -11.30
N VAL A 252 3.84 22.32 -10.56
CA VAL A 252 4.88 23.20 -11.16
C VAL A 252 5.93 22.37 -11.89
N GLN A 253 6.41 21.31 -11.25
CA GLN A 253 7.53 20.50 -11.74
C GLN A 253 7.11 19.47 -12.78
N GLY A 254 5.82 19.15 -12.88
CA GLY A 254 5.35 18.01 -13.66
C GLY A 254 5.82 16.67 -13.08
N ARG A 255 6.04 16.60 -11.76
CA ARG A 255 6.59 15.41 -11.09
C ARG A 255 5.45 14.58 -10.52
N GLY A 256 5.18 13.41 -11.12
CA GLY A 256 4.09 12.52 -10.70
C GLY A 256 2.69 12.97 -11.13
N VAL A 257 2.56 14.20 -11.60
CA VAL A 257 1.37 14.78 -12.24
C VAL A 257 1.80 15.54 -13.50
N PRO A 258 0.96 15.66 -14.54
CA PRO A 258 1.24 16.54 -15.67
C PRO A 258 1.47 17.97 -15.19
N ARG A 259 2.44 18.67 -15.79
CA ARG A 259 2.71 20.07 -15.46
C ARG A 259 1.48 20.93 -15.75
N ASP A 260 0.98 21.64 -14.75
CA ASP A 260 -0.20 22.50 -14.85
C ASP A 260 -0.04 23.67 -13.88
N LEU A 261 0.37 24.83 -14.42
CA LEU A 261 0.62 26.02 -13.61
C LEU A 261 -0.67 26.61 -13.03
N SER A 262 -1.81 26.43 -13.69
CA SER A 262 -3.09 26.94 -13.19
C SER A 262 -3.52 26.17 -11.95
N ARG A 263 -3.43 24.83 -11.98
CA ARG A 263 -3.66 24.00 -10.80
C ARG A 263 -2.63 24.22 -9.72
N ALA A 264 -1.35 24.41 -10.10
CA ALA A 264 -0.31 24.73 -9.14
C ALA A 264 -0.63 26.00 -8.36
N LEU A 265 -0.98 27.09 -9.07
CA LEU A 265 -1.32 28.37 -8.45
C LEU A 265 -2.54 28.25 -7.55
N ALA A 266 -3.60 27.54 -7.98
CA ALA A 266 -4.78 27.33 -7.14
C ALA A 266 -4.43 26.70 -5.78
N TRP A 267 -3.63 25.63 -5.78
CA TRP A 267 -3.20 24.99 -4.53
C TRP A 267 -2.24 25.85 -3.70
N LEU A 268 -1.32 26.57 -4.34
CA LEU A 268 -0.40 27.47 -3.65
C LEU A 268 -1.14 28.67 -3.03
N GLU A 269 -2.16 29.20 -3.70
CA GLU A 269 -3.00 30.29 -3.19
C GLU A 269 -3.79 29.85 -1.95
N GLU A 270 -4.32 28.62 -1.95
CA GLU A 270 -4.95 28.05 -0.76
C GLU A 270 -3.96 27.94 0.42
N ALA A 271 -2.75 27.42 0.17
CA ALA A 271 -1.72 27.34 1.21
C ALA A 271 -1.29 28.73 1.72
N ALA A 272 -1.13 29.70 0.80
CA ALA A 272 -0.77 31.08 1.13
C ALA A 272 -1.88 31.77 1.97
N ALA A 273 -3.15 31.51 1.67
CA ALA A 273 -4.27 32.03 2.44
C ALA A 273 -4.28 31.55 3.90
N GLN A 274 -3.63 30.41 4.18
CA GLN A 274 -3.42 29.87 5.53
C GLN A 274 -2.14 30.41 6.21
N GLY A 275 -1.42 31.33 5.57
CA GLY A 275 -0.21 31.96 6.10
C GLY A 275 1.10 31.26 5.70
N MET A 276 1.06 30.32 4.74
CA MET A 276 2.26 29.60 4.31
C MET A 276 3.16 30.48 3.44
N THR A 277 4.11 31.17 4.06
CA THR A 277 5.05 32.09 3.36
C THR A 277 5.87 31.45 2.24
N HIS A 278 6.12 30.13 2.31
CA HIS A 278 6.79 29.39 1.23
C HIS A 278 5.92 29.34 -0.04
N ALA A 279 4.60 29.25 0.12
CA ALA A 279 3.66 29.24 -1.01
C ALA A 279 3.60 30.61 -1.69
N GLU A 280 3.57 31.71 -0.91
CA GLU A 280 3.61 33.08 -1.44
C GLU A 280 4.84 33.33 -2.33
N LYS A 281 6.02 32.91 -1.86
CA LYS A 281 7.28 33.02 -2.62
C LYS A 281 7.23 32.21 -3.92
N GLU A 282 6.63 31.03 -3.88
CA GLU A 282 6.52 30.17 -5.05
C GLU A 282 5.52 30.75 -6.09
N ILE A 283 4.42 31.36 -5.63
CA ILE A 283 3.49 32.11 -6.48
C ILE A 283 4.20 33.29 -7.17
N GLU A 284 4.99 34.07 -6.42
CA GLU A 284 5.76 35.18 -6.98
C GLU A 284 6.76 34.69 -8.02
N ARG A 285 7.42 33.55 -7.79
CA ARG A 285 8.34 32.94 -8.75
C ARG A 285 7.64 32.53 -10.05
N ILE A 286 6.41 32.03 -9.98
CA ILE A 286 5.62 31.60 -11.15
C ILE A 286 5.05 32.81 -11.92
N THR A 287 4.52 33.81 -11.19
CA THR A 287 3.79 34.95 -11.78
C THR A 287 4.67 36.15 -12.12
N GLY A 288 5.86 36.22 -11.52
CA GLY A 288 6.84 37.27 -11.69
C GLY A 288 7.44 37.35 -13.10
N PRO A 289 8.21 38.40 -13.38
CA PRO A 289 8.68 38.73 -14.73
C PRO A 289 9.58 37.66 -15.40
N GLY A 290 10.08 36.67 -14.65
CA GLY A 290 10.86 35.54 -15.18
C GLY A 290 10.05 34.26 -15.46
N GLY A 291 8.77 34.18 -15.08
CA GLY A 291 7.95 32.95 -15.14
C GLY A 291 6.99 32.84 -16.32
N ARG A 292 6.83 33.89 -17.13
CA ARG A 292 5.95 33.93 -18.31
C ARG A 292 6.63 33.44 -19.61
N GLN A 293 7.33 32.31 -19.57
CA GLN A 293 7.93 31.68 -20.76
C GLN A 293 7.37 30.29 -21.00
#